data_AF-A0A847PLP7-F1
#
_entry.id   AF-A0A847PLP7-F1
#
_cell.length_a   1.000
_cell.length_b   1.000
_cell.length_c   1.000
_cell.angle_alpha   90.00
_cell.angle_beta   90.00
_cell.angle_gamma   90.00
#
_symmetry.space_group_name_H-M   'P 1'
#
loop_
_entity.id
_entity.type
_entity.pdbx_description
1 polymer ?
#
loop_
_entity_poly.entity_id
_entity_poly.type
_entity_poly.pdbx_seq_one_letter_code
_entity_poly.pdbx_strand_id
1 'polypeptide(L)' 'MAKEVEIILISSLHKKLVQKMFMIPANGIQDALTLVQKKHGSNFNCYIIPNGSVVLPQMK' A
#
# COMPACT_ATOMS: atom_id res chain seq x y z
N MET A 1 11.05 -4.95 17.08
CA MET A 1 11.58 -4.83 15.70
C MET A 1 10.43 -4.48 14.77
N ALA A 2 10.61 -3.55 13.84
CA ALA A 2 9.57 -3.23 12.86
C ALA A 2 9.38 -4.41 11.89
N LYS A 3 8.14 -4.76 11.60
CA LYS A 3 7.83 -5.82 10.62
C LYS A 3 8.09 -5.27 9.22
N GLU A 4 8.75 -6.06 8.37
CA GLU A 4 8.96 -5.69 6.98
C GLU A 4 7.61 -5.64 6.26
N VAL A 5 7.33 -4.52 5.60
CA VAL A 5 6.08 -4.29 4.87
C VAL A 5 6.39 -3.82 3.45
N GLU A 6 5.61 -4.29 2.49
CA GLU A 6 5.62 -3.73 1.15
C GLU A 6 4.64 -2.56 1.08
N ILE A 7 5.09 -1.46 0.48
CA ILE A 7 4.31 -0.25 0.34
C ILE A 7 3.98 -0.06 -1.14
N ILE A 8 2.69 -0.05 -1.46
CA ILE A 8 2.18 0.37 -2.77
C ILE A 8 1.77 1.83 -2.67
N LEU A 9 2.37 2.70 -3.49
CA LEU A 9 2.14 4.13 -3.46
C LEU A 9 1.39 4.59 -4.72
N ILE A 10 0.20 5.16 -4.52
CA ILE A 10 -0.56 5.88 -5.54
C ILE A 10 -0.26 7.37 -5.38
N SER A 11 0.45 7.96 -6.34
CA SER A 11 0.77 9.39 -6.33
C SER A 11 1.13 9.87 -7.74
N SER A 12 1.23 11.20 -7.92
CA SER A 12 1.75 11.81 -9.14
C SER A 12 3.29 11.78 -9.24
N LEU A 13 3.98 11.18 -8.27
CA LEU A 13 5.44 11.10 -8.29
C LEU A 13 5.93 10.20 -9.44
N HIS A 14 7.10 10.54 -9.97
CA HIS A 14 7.71 9.75 -11.03
C HIS A 14 8.05 8.32 -10.53
N LYS A 15 7.69 7.29 -11.30
CA LYS A 15 7.84 5.87 -10.92
C LYS A 15 9.25 5.50 -10.43
N LYS A 16 10.30 6.03 -11.09
CA LYS A 16 11.70 5.84 -10.67
C LYS A 16 12.00 6.37 -9.27
N LEU A 17 11.35 7.45 -8.83
CA LEU A 17 11.54 7.99 -7.48
C LEU A 17 10.87 7.07 -6.45
N VAL A 18 9.65 6.63 -6.72
CA VAL A 18 8.91 5.68 -5.85
C VAL A 18 9.70 4.38 -5.66
N GLN A 19 10.27 3.84 -6.73
CA GLN A 19 11.11 2.65 -6.69
C GLN A 19 12.42 2.86 -5.91
N LYS A 20 13.06 4.04 -6.03
CA LYS A 20 14.25 4.39 -5.23
C LYS A 20 13.94 4.46 -3.72
N MET A 21 12.69 4.70 -3.35
CA MET A 21 12.22 4.67 -1.95
C MET A 21 11.80 3.26 -1.50
N PHE A 22 12.11 2.21 -2.28
CA PHE A 22 11.74 0.82 -2.00
C PHE A 22 10.23 0.58 -1.94
N MET A 23 9.45 1.39 -2.68
CA MET A 23 8.01 1.26 -2.81
C MET A 23 7.61 0.82 -4.22
N ILE A 24 6.40 0.30 -4.36
CA ILE A 24 5.81 -0.13 -5.63
C ILE A 24 4.87 0.98 -6.14
N PRO A 25 5.14 1.61 -7.30
CA PRO A 25 4.24 2.62 -7.83
C PRO A 25 2.96 1.99 -8.42
N ALA A 26 1.81 2.61 -8.17
CA ALA A 26 0.54 2.25 -8.78
C ALA A 26 -0.13 3.48 -9.41
N ASN A 27 -0.81 3.29 -10.55
CA ASN A 27 -1.44 4.39 -11.30
C ASN A 27 -2.83 4.77 -10.75
N GLY A 28 -3.35 4.00 -9.80
CA GLY A 28 -4.67 4.20 -9.19
C GLY A 28 -5.08 3.02 -8.33
N ILE A 29 -6.28 3.09 -7.74
CA ILE A 29 -6.72 2.09 -6.76
C ILE A 29 -6.88 0.70 -7.37
N GLN A 30 -7.37 0.60 -8.61
CA GLN A 30 -7.57 -0.69 -9.28
C GLN A 30 -6.23 -1.40 -9.59
N ASP A 31 -5.21 -0.63 -10.00
CA ASP A 31 -3.85 -1.11 -10.24
C ASP A 31 -3.23 -1.62 -8.93
N ALA A 32 -3.36 -0.84 -7.85
CA ALA A 32 -2.90 -1.24 -6.52
C ALA A 32 -3.60 -2.51 -6.00
N LEU A 33 -4.92 -2.61 -6.17
CA LEU A 33 -5.68 -3.82 -5.78
C LEU A 33 -5.25 -5.05 -6.58
N THR A 34 -4.95 -4.90 -7.87
CA THR A 34 -4.44 -6.00 -8.71
C THR A 34 -3.10 -6.52 -8.18
N LEU A 35 -2.21 -5.62 -7.75
CA LEU A 35 -0.92 -5.99 -7.13
C LEU A 35 -1.12 -6.74 -5.80
N VAL A 36 -2.03 -6.26 -4.95
CA VAL A 36 -2.37 -6.93 -3.67
C VAL A 36 -2.96 -8.32 -3.92
N GLN A 37 -3.92 -8.44 -4.85
CA GLN A 37 -4.57 -9.71 -5.18
C GLN A 37 -3.59 -10.74 -5.74
N LYS A 38 -2.61 -10.30 -6.56
CA LYS A 38 -1.56 -11.18 -7.07
C LYS A 38 -0.73 -11.81 -5.96
N LYS A 39 -0.52 -11.10 -4.85
CA LYS A 39 0.31 -11.56 -3.72
C LYS A 39 -0.49 -12.31 -2.65
N HIS A 40 -1.70 -11.85 -2.34
CA HIS A 40 -2.50 -12.33 -1.20
C HIS A 40 -3.72 -13.17 -1.60
N GLY A 41 -3.99 -13.32 -2.90
CA GLY A 41 -5.22 -13.95 -3.41
C GLY A 41 -6.40 -12.99 -3.47
N SER A 42 -7.51 -13.41 -4.06
CA SER A 42 -8.70 -12.57 -4.27
C SER A 42 -9.53 -12.33 -3.01
N ASN A 43 -9.44 -13.22 -2.01
CA ASN A 43 -10.27 -13.20 -0.80
C ASN A 43 -9.50 -12.69 0.44
N PHE A 44 -8.68 -11.66 0.28
CA PHE A 44 -7.95 -11.07 1.41
C PHE A 44 -8.88 -10.22 2.29
N ASN A 45 -8.61 -10.20 3.59
CA ASN A 45 -9.21 -9.25 4.52
C ASN A 45 -8.32 -8.02 4.62
N CYS A 46 -8.92 -6.83 4.73
CA CYS A 46 -8.17 -5.59 4.89
C CYS A 46 -8.89 -4.62 5.82
N TYR A 47 -8.10 -3.68 6.36
CA TYR A 47 -8.60 -2.50 7.05
C TYR A 47 -8.58 -1.33 6.07
N ILE A 48 -9.66 -0.54 6.05
CA ILE A 48 -9.72 0.73 5.33
C ILE A 48 -9.62 1.85 6.35
N ILE A 49 -8.59 2.68 6.23
CA ILE A 49 -8.41 3.89 7.04
C ILE A 49 -8.49 5.08 6.07
N PRO A 50 -9.66 5.73 5.91
CA PRO A 50 -9.84 6.79 4.92
C PRO A 50 -8.91 7.99 5.13
N ASN A 51 -8.55 8.28 6.38
CA ASN A 51 -7.58 9.30 6.73
C ASN A 51 -6.55 8.75 7.72
N GLY A 52 -5.39 8.35 7.22
CA GLY A 52 -4.32 7.78 8.03
C GLY A 52 -3.53 8.79 8.88
N SER A 53 -3.67 10.10 8.64
CA SER A 53 -2.86 11.11 9.36
C SER A 53 -3.45 11.52 10.71
N VAL A 54 -4.75 11.25 10.94
CA VAL A 54 -5.48 11.64 12.15
C VAL A 54 -5.89 10.46 13.03
N VAL A 55 -5.54 9.23 12.62
CA VAL A 55 -5.92 8.00 13.31
C VAL A 55 -4.68 7.36 13.92
N LEU A 56 -4.79 6.95 15.18
CA LEU A 56 -3.78 6.13 15.87
C LEU A 56 -4.29 4.69 15.98
N PRO A 57 -3.82 3.74 15.14
CA PRO A 57 -4.20 2.34 15.27
C PRO A 57 -3.66 1.76 16.58
N GLN A 58 -4.53 1.11 17.35
CA GLN A 58 -4.13 0.34 18.53
C GLN A 58 -4.26 -1.15 18.23
N MET A 59 -3.16 -1.88 18.42
CA MET A 59 -3.18 -3.34 18.45
C MET A 59 -3.54 -3.76 19.87
N LYS A 60 -4.60 -4.55 20.04
CA LYS A 60 -4.89 -5.24 21.29
C LYS A 60 -4.01 -6.48 21.43
#